data_AF-A0A6S6TL58-F1
#
_entry.id   AF-A0A6S6TL58-F1
#
_cell.length_a   1.000
_cell.length_b   1.000
_cell.length_c   1.000
_cell.angle_alpha   90.00
_cell.angle_beta   90.00
_cell.angle_gamma   90.00
#
_symmetry.space_group_name_H-M   'P 1'
#
loop_
_entity.id
_entity.type
_entity.pdbx_description
1 polymer ?
#
loop_
_entity_poly.entity_id
_entity_poly.type
_entity_poly.pdbx_seq_one_letter_code
_entity_poly.pdbx_strand_id
1 'polypeptide(L)'
;MQKIGLGLDYNNICKDYNTVYLDRDNNDRETVQCMKKVMDWFNKFLSELMQTFDYDIYRMNQNVALGLKELVQKRFFFYSLEKEMILQTFILQAEATTFDSPEHWRKSTENTLLIKNDDEGEGVSFYFNENSEVHLWLQEKLKDYSLDPVPFEET
;
A
#
# COMPACT_ATOMS: atom_id res chain seq x y z
N MET A 1 -7.81 -7.87 -18.67
CA MET A 1 -6.60 -7.03 -18.52
C MET A 1 -5.65 -7.76 -17.60
N GLN A 2 -4.35 -7.68 -17.82
CA GLN A 2 -3.37 -8.31 -16.94
C GLN A 2 -3.22 -7.47 -15.66
N LYS A 3 -3.20 -8.10 -14.48
CA LYS A 3 -2.83 -7.45 -13.23
C LYS A 3 -1.31 -7.54 -13.07
N ILE A 4 -0.68 -6.42 -12.72
CA ILE A 4 0.75 -6.35 -12.42
C ILE A 4 0.95 -5.62 -11.08
N GLY A 5 2.11 -5.83 -10.47
CA GLY A 5 2.47 -5.22 -9.19
C GLY A 5 3.76 -4.41 -9.24
N LEU A 6 3.84 -3.38 -8.41
CA LEU A 6 5.06 -2.64 -8.10
C LEU A 6 5.28 -2.66 -6.58
N GLY A 7 6.45 -3.14 -6.16
CA GLY A 7 6.92 -3.11 -4.79
C GLY A 7 7.70 -1.83 -4.52
N LEU A 8 7.47 -1.24 -3.34
CA LEU A 8 8.21 -0.10 -2.82
C LEU A 8 8.70 -0.44 -1.40
N ASP A 9 10.01 -0.67 -1.28
CA ASP A 9 10.70 -0.81 0.01
C ASP A 9 10.75 0.56 0.72
N TYR A 10 10.46 0.60 2.02
CA TYR A 10 10.54 1.80 2.82
C TYR A 10 11.95 2.42 2.88
N ASN A 11 13.03 1.69 2.57
CA ASN A 11 14.38 2.22 2.36
C ASN A 11 14.41 3.35 1.32
N ASN A 12 13.56 3.25 0.29
CA ASN A 12 13.43 4.28 -0.74
C ASN A 12 12.92 5.62 -0.18
N ILE A 13 12.12 5.56 0.90
CA ILE A 13 11.58 6.71 1.61
C ILE A 13 12.53 7.14 2.74
N CYS A 14 13.10 6.16 3.45
CA CYS A 14 14.03 6.32 4.55
C CYS A 14 15.49 6.18 4.10
N LYS A 15 15.92 7.03 3.16
CA LYS A 15 17.27 6.95 2.54
C LYS A 15 18.47 6.88 3.50
N ASP A 16 18.29 7.28 4.77
CA ASP A 16 19.33 7.32 5.80
C ASP A 16 19.25 6.17 6.82
N TYR A 17 18.31 5.22 6.64
CA TYR A 17 18.06 4.15 7.61
C TYR A 17 17.88 2.80 6.89
N ASN A 18 18.58 1.77 7.37
CA ASN A 18 18.45 0.43 6.83
C ASN A 18 17.23 -0.27 7.43
N THR A 19 16.17 -0.42 6.63
CA THR A 19 14.88 -0.98 7.07
C THR A 19 14.93 -2.48 7.36
N VAL A 20 16.00 -3.19 6.96
CA VAL A 20 16.25 -4.59 7.35
C VAL A 20 16.35 -4.74 8.88
N TYR A 21 16.70 -3.66 9.58
CA TYR A 21 16.81 -3.62 11.04
C TYR A 21 15.67 -2.85 11.72
N LEU A 22 14.53 -2.66 11.05
CA LEU A 22 13.35 -2.06 11.67
C LEU A 22 13.12 -2.71 13.03
N ASP A 23 13.37 -1.95 14.08
CA ASP A 23 13.18 -2.44 15.44
C ASP A 23 11.70 -2.74 15.59
N ARG A 24 11.39 -4.04 15.68
CA ARG A 24 10.01 -4.55 15.69
C ARG A 24 9.21 -4.05 16.89
N ASP A 25 9.92 -3.53 17.90
CA ASP A 25 9.32 -2.94 19.09
C ASP A 25 9.24 -1.40 19.02
N ASN A 26 9.74 -0.77 17.94
CA ASN A 26 9.82 0.68 17.72
C ASN A 26 10.45 1.45 18.90
N ASN A 27 11.37 0.83 19.63
CA ASN A 27 12.02 1.44 20.78
C ASN A 27 13.23 2.26 20.36
N ASP A 28 13.84 1.93 19.22
CA ASP A 28 14.93 2.71 18.65
C ASP A 28 14.44 4.02 17.98
N ARG A 29 15.19 5.10 18.23
CA ARG A 29 14.84 6.45 17.78
C ARG A 29 14.87 6.58 16.26
N GLU A 30 15.80 5.91 15.59
CA GLU A 30 15.97 5.99 14.14
C GLU A 30 14.82 5.26 13.43
N THR A 31 14.41 4.11 13.97
CA THR A 31 13.19 3.39 13.55
C THR A 31 11.97 4.31 13.60
N VAL A 32 11.71 4.94 14.77
CA VAL A 32 10.57 5.85 14.94
C VAL A 32 10.62 7.04 13.99
N GLN A 33 11.81 7.57 13.70
CA GLN A 33 11.98 8.66 12.73
C GLN A 33 11.70 8.21 11.30
N CYS A 34 12.19 7.04 10.91
CA CYS A 34 11.88 6.45 9.61
C CYS A 34 10.36 6.27 9.47
N MET A 35 9.70 5.60 10.42
CA MET A 35 8.27 5.33 10.34
C MET A 35 7.42 6.62 10.27
N LYS A 36 7.85 7.70 10.94
CA LYS A 36 7.21 9.02 10.76
C LYS A 36 7.33 9.57 9.35
N LYS A 37 8.52 9.47 8.73
CA LYS A 37 8.72 9.86 7.33
C LYS A 37 7.83 9.04 6.40
N VAL A 38 7.74 7.73 6.63
CA VAL A 38 6.90 6.83 5.83
C VAL A 38 5.41 7.19 6.00
N MET A 39 4.93 7.39 7.23
CA MET A 39 3.56 7.85 7.49
C MET A 39 3.23 9.16 6.77
N ASP A 40 4.11 10.16 6.90
CA ASP A 40 3.91 11.46 6.24
C ASP A 40 3.92 11.33 4.72
N TRP A 41 4.74 10.44 4.19
CA TRP A 41 4.80 10.13 2.77
C TRP A 41 3.50 9.48 2.29
N PHE A 42 3.04 8.40 2.93
CA PHE A 42 1.80 7.72 2.55
C PHE A 42 0.58 8.61 2.69
N ASN A 43 0.51 9.43 3.74
CA ASN A 43 -0.60 10.35 3.92
C ASN A 43 -0.72 11.33 2.75
N LYS A 44 0.41 11.85 2.25
CA LYS A 44 0.42 12.73 1.07
C LYS A 44 0.11 11.96 -0.20
N PHE A 45 0.79 10.83 -0.40
CA PHE A 45 0.67 10.00 -1.59
C PHE A 45 -0.76 9.49 -1.80
N LEU A 46 -1.35 8.88 -0.78
CA LEU A 46 -2.72 8.37 -0.84
C LEU A 46 -3.75 9.50 -0.94
N SER A 47 -3.54 10.62 -0.24
CA SER A 47 -4.43 11.79 -0.38
C SER A 47 -4.44 12.29 -1.82
N GLU A 48 -3.28 12.36 -2.48
CA GLU A 48 -3.20 12.82 -3.87
C GLU A 48 -3.81 11.80 -4.84
N LEU A 49 -3.56 10.51 -4.63
CA LEU A 49 -4.14 9.43 -5.43
C LEU A 49 -5.67 9.45 -5.34
N MET A 50 -6.21 9.52 -4.12
CA MET A 50 -7.64 9.61 -3.86
C MET A 50 -8.26 10.82 -4.56
N GLN A 51 -7.63 12.00 -4.50
CA GLN A 51 -8.12 13.19 -5.18
C GLN A 51 -8.03 13.10 -6.71
N THR A 52 -6.98 12.45 -7.23
CA THR A 52 -6.74 12.35 -8.68
C THR A 52 -7.78 11.46 -9.34
N PHE A 53 -8.14 10.35 -8.70
CA PHE A 53 -9.02 9.33 -9.26
C PHE A 53 -10.43 9.32 -8.65
N ASP A 54 -10.72 10.27 -7.76
CA ASP A 54 -11.94 10.31 -6.94
C ASP A 54 -12.17 8.97 -6.22
N TYR A 55 -11.11 8.44 -5.62
CA TYR A 55 -11.14 7.15 -4.93
C TYR A 55 -11.38 7.29 -3.44
N ASP A 56 -12.12 6.33 -2.92
CA ASP A 56 -12.17 6.00 -1.51
C ASP A 56 -11.37 4.73 -1.22
N ILE A 57 -11.02 4.53 0.06
CA ILE A 57 -10.27 3.35 0.50
C ILE A 57 -11.22 2.37 1.19
N TYR A 58 -11.21 1.11 0.78
CA TYR A 58 -12.08 0.07 1.30
C TYR A 58 -11.25 -1.13 1.77
N ARG A 59 -11.85 -1.93 2.66
CA ARG A 59 -11.41 -3.33 2.79
C ARG A 59 -12.05 -4.13 1.68
N MET A 60 -11.36 -5.19 1.26
CA MET A 60 -11.79 -6.06 0.16
C MET A 60 -13.25 -6.48 0.27
N ASN A 61 -13.67 -6.98 1.43
CA ASN A 61 -15.01 -7.51 1.69
C ASN A 61 -15.96 -6.51 2.38
N GLN A 62 -15.68 -5.21 2.33
CA GLN A 62 -16.49 -4.18 2.98
C GLN A 62 -16.78 -3.01 2.04
N ASN A 63 -18.01 -2.50 2.10
CA ASN A 63 -18.45 -1.33 1.33
C ASN A 63 -18.43 -0.04 2.16
N VAL A 64 -17.72 -0.04 3.29
CA VAL A 64 -17.59 1.13 4.16
C VAL A 64 -16.22 1.75 3.90
N ALA A 65 -16.22 2.99 3.44
CA ALA A 65 -15.00 3.75 3.22
C ALA A 65 -14.24 3.96 4.54
N LEU A 66 -12.93 3.81 4.47
CA LEU A 66 -12.01 3.98 5.58
C LEU A 66 -11.41 5.39 5.55
N GLY A 67 -11.30 6.03 6.71
CA GLY A 67 -10.64 7.32 6.82
C GLY A 67 -9.13 7.20 6.60
N LEU A 68 -8.57 7.98 5.66
CA LEU A 68 -7.14 8.00 5.34
C LEU A 68 -6.24 8.10 6.58
N LYS A 69 -6.55 9.05 7.48
CA LYS A 69 -5.77 9.28 8.70
C LYS A 69 -5.76 8.05 9.61
N GLU A 70 -6.90 7.38 9.76
CA GLU A 70 -6.99 6.17 10.57
C GLU A 70 -6.16 5.04 9.95
N LEU A 71 -6.19 4.92 8.64
CA LEU A 71 -5.52 3.87 7.90
C LEU A 71 -4.00 4.04 7.94
N VAL A 72 -3.48 5.22 7.65
CA VAL A 72 -2.04 5.51 7.76
C VAL A 72 -1.55 5.33 9.20
N GLN A 73 -2.30 5.81 10.20
CA GLN A 73 -1.85 5.78 11.59
C GLN A 73 -2.03 4.42 12.29
N LYS A 74 -3.00 3.59 11.92
CA LYS A 74 -3.28 2.32 12.64
C LYS A 74 -2.93 1.06 11.86
N ARG A 75 -2.80 1.14 10.53
CA ARG A 75 -2.87 -0.05 9.68
C ARG A 75 -1.66 -0.25 8.77
N PHE A 76 -1.06 0.83 8.28
CA PHE A 76 0.18 0.71 7.51
C PHE A 76 1.44 0.56 8.39
N PHE A 77 1.42 1.03 9.65
CA PHE A 77 2.67 1.24 10.38
C PHE A 77 2.74 0.79 11.84
N PHE A 78 1.69 0.17 12.40
CA PHE A 78 1.81 -0.39 13.74
C PHE A 78 2.10 -1.89 13.69
N TYR A 79 3.39 -2.19 13.62
CA TYR A 79 3.97 -3.27 14.42
C TYR A 79 3.68 -2.94 15.89
N SER A 80 2.68 -3.59 16.45
CA SER A 80 2.56 -3.80 17.89
C SER A 80 2.76 -5.29 18.05
N LEU A 81 3.91 -5.70 18.60
CA LEU A 81 4.24 -6.84 19.49
C LEU A 81 3.32 -8.07 19.66
N GLU A 82 2.06 -8.02 19.24
CA GLU A 82 1.17 -9.16 19.11
C GLU A 82 1.36 -9.76 17.71
N LYS A 83 1.74 -11.04 17.68
CA LYS A 83 2.12 -11.83 16.50
C LYS A 83 0.98 -12.10 15.51
N GLU A 84 0.22 -11.09 15.13
CA GLU A 84 -0.83 -11.18 14.12
C GLU A 84 -0.76 -9.95 13.21
N MET A 85 0.35 -9.82 12.48
CA MET A 85 0.32 -9.13 11.19
C MET A 85 -0.58 -9.96 10.27
N ILE A 86 -1.90 -9.78 10.40
CA ILE A 86 -2.82 -10.16 9.33
C ILE A 86 -2.41 -9.26 8.17
N LEU A 87 -1.81 -9.83 7.12
CA LEU A 87 -1.55 -9.14 5.85
C LEU A 87 -2.77 -8.31 5.49
N GLN A 88 -2.63 -6.99 5.56
CA GLN A 88 -3.77 -6.12 5.33
C GLN A 88 -3.81 -5.75 3.86
N THR A 89 -4.96 -6.01 3.26
CA THR A 89 -5.24 -5.70 1.87
C THR A 89 -6.31 -4.62 1.82
N PHE A 90 -5.97 -3.53 1.15
CA PHE A 90 -6.88 -2.42 0.91
C PHE A 90 -7.12 -2.27 -0.58
N ILE A 91 -8.31 -1.80 -0.93
CA ILE A 91 -8.68 -1.50 -2.31
C ILE A 91 -9.06 -0.03 -2.38
N LEU A 92 -8.46 0.68 -3.34
CA LEU A 92 -8.83 2.04 -3.68
C LEU A 92 -9.61 2.01 -4.99
N GLN A 93 -10.79 2.62 -4.96
CA GLN A 93 -11.78 2.56 -6.03
C GLN A 93 -12.75 3.73 -5.92
N ALA A 94 -13.30 4.16 -7.05
CA ALA A 94 -14.24 5.29 -7.11
C ALA A 94 -15.62 4.90 -6.57
N GLU A 95 -16.10 3.70 -6.92
CA GLU A 95 -17.37 3.17 -6.45
C GLU A 95 -17.12 2.01 -5.49
N ALA A 96 -17.96 1.89 -4.47
CA ALA A 96 -17.84 0.85 -3.45
C ALA A 96 -18.20 -0.54 -4.03
N THR A 97 -17.21 -1.25 -4.55
CA THR A 97 -17.31 -2.65 -4.97
C THR A 97 -16.73 -3.57 -3.90
N THR A 98 -17.50 -4.59 -3.50
CA THR A 98 -17.02 -5.63 -2.59
C THR A 98 -16.45 -6.81 -3.35
N PHE A 99 -15.26 -7.25 -2.97
CA PHE A 99 -14.64 -8.45 -3.47
C PHE A 99 -14.50 -9.46 -2.33
N ASP A 100 -14.81 -10.72 -2.61
CA ASP A 100 -14.74 -11.78 -1.60
C ASP A 100 -13.31 -12.29 -1.41
N SER A 101 -12.44 -12.07 -2.39
CA SER A 101 -11.05 -12.52 -2.38
C SER A 101 -10.16 -11.73 -3.36
N PRO A 102 -8.82 -11.80 -3.22
CA PRO A 102 -7.90 -11.22 -4.19
C PRO A 102 -8.11 -11.76 -5.61
N GLU A 103 -8.49 -13.04 -5.73
CA GLU A 103 -8.84 -13.66 -7.02
C GLU A 103 -10.12 -13.11 -7.65
N HIS A 104 -11.12 -12.76 -6.83
CA HIS A 104 -12.30 -12.06 -7.32
C HIS A 104 -11.90 -10.68 -7.86
N TRP A 105 -11.10 -9.92 -7.10
CA TRP A 105 -10.58 -8.63 -7.53
C TRP A 105 -9.72 -8.71 -8.80
N ARG A 106 -8.88 -9.75 -8.93
CA ARG A 106 -8.00 -9.97 -10.09
C ARG A 106 -8.79 -10.08 -11.40
N LYS A 107 -9.99 -10.65 -11.35
CA LYS A 107 -10.89 -10.79 -12.50
C LYS A 107 -11.63 -9.49 -12.85
N SER A 108 -11.62 -8.51 -11.94
CA SER A 108 -12.25 -7.21 -12.18
C SER A 108 -11.48 -6.40 -13.23
N THR A 109 -12.23 -5.84 -14.18
CA THR A 109 -11.76 -4.87 -15.17
C THR A 109 -11.83 -3.44 -14.69
N GLU A 110 -12.38 -3.19 -13.51
CA GLU A 110 -12.49 -1.85 -12.95
C GLU A 110 -11.10 -1.25 -12.73
N ASN A 111 -11.00 0.07 -12.97
CA ASN A 111 -9.79 0.81 -12.65
C ASN A 111 -9.74 0.99 -11.13
N THR A 112 -8.96 0.13 -10.47
CA THR A 112 -8.83 0.04 -9.01
C THR A 112 -7.38 -0.26 -8.66
N LEU A 113 -6.98 0.09 -7.45
CA LEU A 113 -5.65 -0.18 -6.90
C LEU A 113 -5.79 -1.04 -5.66
N LEU A 114 -5.09 -2.17 -5.63
CA LEU A 114 -4.95 -2.99 -4.43
C LEU A 114 -3.60 -2.69 -3.79
N ILE A 115 -3.60 -2.43 -2.48
CA ILE A 115 -2.39 -2.18 -1.69
C ILE A 115 -2.26 -3.29 -0.66
N LYS A 116 -1.09 -3.93 -0.61
CA LYS A 116 -0.76 -4.98 0.35
C LYS A 116 0.61 -4.69 0.96
N ASN A 117 0.74 -4.80 2.27
CA ASN A 117 2.06 -4.79 2.91
C ASN A 117 2.84 -6.03 2.48
N ASP A 118 4.17 -5.93 2.40
CA ASP A 118 4.96 -7.15 2.27
C ASP A 118 4.91 -7.98 3.57
N ASP A 119 5.31 -9.25 3.45
CA ASP A 119 5.22 -10.23 4.53
C ASP A 119 6.21 -9.96 5.67
N GLU A 120 7.27 -9.19 5.41
CA GLU A 120 8.32 -8.86 6.39
C GLU A 120 8.04 -7.51 7.11
N GLY A 121 7.13 -6.70 6.54
CA GLY A 121 6.77 -5.35 6.96
C GLY A 121 7.75 -4.26 6.52
N GLU A 122 8.58 -4.53 5.51
CA GLU A 122 9.67 -3.64 5.08
C GLU A 122 9.25 -2.64 3.98
N GLY A 123 8.04 -2.81 3.46
CA GLY A 123 7.56 -2.13 2.26
C GLY A 123 6.11 -2.47 1.93
N VAL A 124 5.70 -2.04 0.75
CA VAL A 124 4.35 -2.20 0.24
C VAL A 124 4.35 -2.61 -1.23
N SER A 125 3.35 -3.39 -1.62
CA SER A 125 3.05 -3.75 -3.00
C SER A 125 1.76 -3.08 -3.47
N PHE A 126 1.84 -2.46 -4.65
CA PHE A 126 0.75 -1.82 -5.37
C PHE A 126 0.36 -2.70 -6.55
N TYR A 127 -0.88 -3.19 -6.61
CA TYR A 127 -1.38 -4.01 -7.71
C TYR A 127 -2.51 -3.32 -8.48
N PHE A 128 -2.45 -3.36 -9.80
CA PHE A 128 -3.36 -2.62 -10.67
C PHE A 128 -3.43 -3.25 -12.06
N ASN A 129 -4.34 -2.75 -12.91
CA ASN A 129 -4.41 -3.15 -14.31
C ASN A 129 -3.21 -2.59 -15.08
N GLU A 130 -2.50 -3.44 -15.82
CA GLU A 130 -1.47 -3.00 -16.75
C GLU A 130 -2.04 -1.99 -17.75
N ASN A 131 -1.27 -0.93 -18.01
CA ASN A 131 -1.61 0.21 -18.89
C ASN A 131 -2.88 1.00 -18.48
N SER A 132 -3.36 0.85 -17.25
CA SER A 132 -4.41 1.72 -16.71
C SER A 132 -3.90 3.14 -16.40
N GLU A 133 -4.82 4.08 -16.20
CA GLU A 133 -4.46 5.44 -15.77
C GLU A 133 -3.74 5.41 -14.42
N VAL A 134 -4.15 4.52 -13.50
CA VAL A 134 -3.46 4.29 -12.22
C VAL A 134 -2.03 3.79 -12.44
N HIS A 135 -1.82 2.84 -13.36
CA HIS A 135 -0.48 2.35 -13.70
C HIS A 135 0.45 3.48 -14.16
N LEU A 136 0.00 4.28 -15.14
CA LEU A 136 0.79 5.37 -15.69
C LEU A 136 1.08 6.44 -14.64
N TRP A 137 0.10 6.76 -13.81
CA TRP A 137 0.26 7.71 -12.70
C TRP A 137 1.26 7.20 -11.67
N LEU A 138 1.19 5.93 -11.28
CA LEU A 138 2.14 5.32 -10.34
C LEU A 138 3.57 5.33 -10.88
N GLN A 139 3.77 4.98 -12.15
CA GLN A 139 5.08 5.01 -12.78
C GLN A 139 5.69 6.41 -12.75
N GLU A 140 4.91 7.44 -13.09
CA GLU A 140 5.39 8.82 -13.05
C GLU A 140 5.65 9.31 -11.62
N LYS A 141 4.73 9.01 -10.69
CA LYS A 141 4.85 9.44 -9.29
C LYS A 141 6.00 8.77 -8.55
N LEU A 142 6.32 7.54 -8.93
CA LEU A 142 7.34 6.75 -8.27
C LEU A 142 8.65 6.64 -9.07
N LYS A 143 8.81 7.43 -10.14
CA LYS A 143 9.97 7.37 -11.05
C LYS A 143 11.34 7.57 -10.37
N ASP A 144 11.36 8.27 -9.24
CA ASP A 144 12.58 8.56 -8.49
C ASP A 144 12.87 7.52 -7.37
N TYR A 145 12.06 6.47 -7.28
CA TYR A 145 12.25 5.35 -6.37
C TYR A 145 12.69 4.09 -7.13
N SER A 146 13.42 3.21 -6.43
CA SER A 146 13.69 1.87 -6.92
C SER A 146 12.44 1.02 -6.68
N LEU A 147 11.78 0.61 -7.76
CA LEU A 147 10.58 -0.20 -7.72
C LEU A 147 10.88 -1.61 -8.23
N ASP A 148 10.43 -2.61 -7.50
CA ASP A 148 10.55 -4.01 -7.90
C ASP A 148 9.25 -4.47 -8.58
N PRO A 149 9.31 -5.10 -9.77
CA PRO A 149 8.15 -5.75 -10.32
C PRO A 149 7.72 -6.91 -9.42
N VAL A 150 6.47 -6.87 -8.94
CA VAL A 150 5.93 -7.90 -8.05
C VAL A 150 4.84 -8.67 -8.82
N PRO A 151 5.00 -9.99 -9.02
CA PRO A 151 3.93 -10.79 -9.60
C PRO A 151 2.71 -10.76 -8.66
N PHE A 152 1.51 -10.74 -9.24
CA PHE A 152 0.30 -10.98 -8.45
C PHE A 152 0.25 -12.47 -8.10
N GLU A 153 0.78 -12.82 -6.92
CA GLU A 153 0.78 -14.20 -6.46
C GLU A 153 -0.56 -14.58 -5.83
N GLU A 154 -1.06 -15.75 -6.22
CA GLU A 154 -2.25 -16.39 -5.67
C GLU A 154 -1.96 -16.73 -4.20
N THR A 155 -2.53 -15.97 -3.27
CA THR A 155 -2.60 -16.38 -1.86
C THR A 155 -4.00 -16.89 -1.54
#